data_AF-R6H4J0-F1
#
_entry.id   AF-R6H4J0-F1
#
_cell.length_a   1.000
_cell.length_b   1.000
_cell.length_c   1.000
_cell.angle_alpha   90.00
_cell.angle_beta   90.00
_cell.angle_gamma   90.00
#
_symmetry.space_group_name_H-M   'P 1'
#
loop_
_entity.id
_entity.type
_entity.pdbx_description
1 polymer ?
#
loop_
_entity_poly.entity_id
_entity_poly.type
_entity_poly.pdbx_seq_one_letter_code
_entity_poly.pdbx_strand_id
1 'polypeptide(L)'
;MKNTYLIPANSKRSMLIFGLFAPIDLIIFSVGAGLTVILMLSFQASTINDVFMVLTPLLISTALVLPVPNHRNVWTLASNVYHFLSNRRTYFWRGWCMINGEENKNRTK
;
A
#
# COMPACT_ATOMS: atom_id res chain seq x y z
N MET A 1 -23.44 7.10 -22.80
CA MET A 1 -22.86 8.26 -22.08
C MET A 1 -22.46 7.77 -20.69
N LYS A 2 -21.17 7.76 -20.34
CA LYS A 2 -20.72 7.40 -18.98
C LYS A 2 -20.80 8.65 -18.12
N ASN A 3 -21.66 8.66 -17.11
CA ASN A 3 -21.67 9.69 -16.08
C ASN A 3 -20.36 9.62 -15.29
N THR A 4 -19.35 10.36 -15.73
CA THR A 4 -18.19 10.72 -14.94
C THR A 4 -18.60 11.79 -13.96
N TYR A 5 -19.17 11.38 -12.83
CA TYR A 5 -19.36 12.27 -11.70
C TYR A 5 -17.99 12.75 -11.22
N LEU A 6 -17.89 14.05 -10.93
CA LEU A 6 -16.79 14.60 -10.16
C LEU A 6 -16.90 14.03 -8.74
N ILE A 7 -16.23 12.91 -8.49
CA ILE A 7 -16.07 12.40 -7.14
C ILE A 7 -15.38 13.51 -6.35
N PRO A 8 -16.01 14.07 -5.30
CA PRO A 8 -15.41 15.16 -4.56
C PRO A 8 -14.07 14.69 -4.00
N ALA A 9 -13.05 15.55 -4.02
CA ALA A 9 -11.68 15.18 -3.65
C ALA A 9 -11.57 14.52 -2.26
N ASN A 10 -12.53 14.80 -1.37
CA ASN A 10 -12.63 14.25 -0.02
C ASN A 10 -13.34 12.87 0.07
N SER A 11 -14.06 12.43 -0.96
CA SER A 11 -14.73 11.11 -0.97
C SER A 11 -13.74 9.93 -1.09
N LYS A 12 -12.50 10.18 -1.50
CA LYS A 12 -11.46 9.13 -1.62
C LYS A 12 -11.13 8.44 -0.28
N ARG A 13 -11.30 9.11 0.86
CA ARG A 13 -11.14 8.50 2.20
C ARG A 13 -12.23 7.48 2.53
N SER A 14 -13.43 7.63 1.94
CA SER A 14 -14.59 6.75 2.17
C SER A 14 -14.52 5.43 1.39
N MET A 15 -13.52 5.24 0.53
CA MET A 15 -13.33 4.01 -0.26
C MET A 15 -12.50 2.95 0.50
N LEU A 16 -12.03 3.25 1.71
CA LEU A 16 -11.26 2.34 2.54
C LEU A 16 -12.18 1.37 3.28
N ILE A 17 -11.77 0.11 3.36
CA ILE A 17 -12.44 -0.94 4.12
C ILE A 17 -12.29 -0.61 5.60
N PHE A 18 -13.43 -0.53 6.30
CA PHE A 18 -13.53 -0.01 7.67
C PHE A 18 -12.95 1.41 7.89
N GLY A 19 -12.80 2.19 6.81
CA GLY A 19 -12.22 3.54 6.89
C GLY A 19 -10.71 3.58 7.16
N LEU A 20 -10.04 2.42 7.21
CA LEU A 20 -8.63 2.29 7.57
C LEU A 20 -7.82 1.54 6.51
N PHE A 21 -8.33 0.42 6.01
CA PHE A 21 -7.57 -0.51 5.18
C PHE A 21 -7.91 -0.36 3.70
N ALA A 22 -6.88 -0.33 2.85
CA ALA A 22 -7.05 -0.57 1.42
C ALA A 22 -7.12 -2.09 1.16
N PRO A 23 -7.70 -2.54 0.02
CA PRO A 23 -7.73 -3.96 -0.34
C PRO A 23 -6.34 -4.63 -0.34
N ILE A 24 -5.30 -3.89 -0.75
CA ILE A 24 -3.92 -4.38 -0.74
C ILE A 24 -3.42 -4.68 0.68
N ASP A 25 -3.88 -3.91 1.66
CA ASP A 25 -3.46 -4.05 3.06
C ASP A 25 -4.01 -5.37 3.65
N LEU A 26 -5.24 -5.74 3.28
CA LEU A 26 -5.83 -7.03 3.61
C LEU A 26 -5.10 -8.21 2.95
N ILE A 27 -4.66 -8.05 1.70
CA ILE A 27 -3.88 -9.09 1.00
C ILE A 27 -2.56 -9.32 1.76
N ILE A 28 -1.82 -8.25 2.07
CA ILE A 28 -0.55 -8.34 2.81
C ILE A 28 -0.74 -9.05 4.16
N PHE A 29 -1.75 -8.66 4.93
CA PHE A 29 -2.06 -9.29 6.21
C PHE A 29 -2.46 -10.77 6.05
N SER A 30 -3.32 -11.08 5.08
CA SER A 30 -3.78 -12.45 4.82
C SER A 30 -2.66 -13.40 4.40
N VAL A 31 -1.70 -12.92 3.59
CA VAL A 31 -0.52 -13.70 3.19
C VAL A 31 0.38 -13.97 4.38
N GLY A 32 0.63 -12.96 5.23
CA GLY A 32 1.43 -13.13 6.44
C GLY A 32 0.78 -14.11 7.43
N ALA A 33 -0.52 -13.96 7.68
CA ALA A 33 -1.30 -14.88 8.52
C ALA A 33 -1.32 -16.30 7.95
N GLY A 34 -1.60 -16.45 6.65
CA GLY A 34 -1.58 -17.74 5.97
C GLY A 34 -0.23 -18.43 6.05
N LEU A 35 0.86 -17.68 5.85
CA LEU A 35 2.22 -18.21 5.98
C LEU A 35 2.50 -18.67 7.41
N THR A 36 2.08 -17.92 8.43
CA THR A 36 2.25 -18.38 9.82
C THR A 36 1.47 -19.64 10.15
N VAL A 37 0.25 -19.79 9.64
CA VAL A 37 -0.52 -21.03 9.82
C VAL A 37 0.20 -22.20 9.17
N ILE A 38 0.72 -22.03 7.94
CA ILE A 38 1.49 -23.07 7.26
C ILE A 38 2.75 -23.45 8.06
N LEU A 39 3.48 -22.47 8.59
CA LEU A 39 4.66 -22.71 9.41
C LEU A 39 4.31 -23.43 10.72
N MET A 40 3.24 -23.04 11.40
CA MET A 40 2.77 -23.71 12.63
C MET A 40 2.37 -25.17 12.39
N LEU A 41 1.77 -25.48 11.24
CA LEU A 41 1.40 -26.84 10.88
C LEU A 41 2.60 -27.69 10.47
N SER A 42 3.61 -27.07 9.87
CA SER A 42 4.78 -27.77 9.32
C SER A 42 5.93 -27.92 10.33
N PHE A 43 5.97 -27.07 11.36
CA PHE A 43 7.09 -26.99 12.30
C PHE A 43 6.63 -27.20 13.75
N GLN A 44 7.27 -28.12 14.47
CA GLN A 44 7.07 -28.27 15.91
C GLN A 44 8.03 -27.35 16.67
N ALA A 45 7.52 -26.25 17.19
CA ALA A 45 8.29 -25.34 18.02
C ALA A 45 8.60 -26.01 19.37
N SER A 46 9.89 -26.12 19.69
CA SER A 46 10.38 -26.74 20.93
C SER A 46 10.92 -25.70 21.92
N THR A 47 11.39 -24.57 21.39
CA THR A 47 11.92 -23.45 22.16
C THR A 47 11.13 -22.17 21.91
N ILE A 48 11.27 -21.20 22.81
CA ILE A 48 10.64 -19.88 22.63
C ILE A 48 11.16 -19.14 21.40
N ASN A 49 12.40 -19.39 20.99
CA ASN A 49 12.99 -18.81 19.78
C ASN A 49 12.30 -19.35 18.52
N ASP A 50 11.95 -20.63 18.50
CA ASP A 50 11.19 -21.24 17.39
C ASP A 50 9.82 -20.58 17.25
N VAL A 51 9.16 -20.27 18.38
CA VAL A 51 7.87 -19.56 18.39
C VAL A 51 7.99 -18.18 17.76
N PHE A 52 9.01 -17.41 18.14
CA PHE A 52 9.25 -16.09 17.53
C PHE A 52 9.53 -16.21 16.03
N MET A 53 10.32 -17.21 15.62
CA MET A 53 10.62 -17.47 14.21
C MET A 53 9.35 -17.75 13.40
N VAL A 54 8.47 -18.61 13.91
CA VAL A 54 7.19 -18.96 13.28
C VAL A 54 6.23 -17.77 13.24
N LEU A 55 6.26 -16.89 14.24
CA LEU A 55 5.41 -15.68 14.29
C LEU A 55 5.93 -14.51 13.44
N THR A 56 7.20 -14.52 13.03
CA THR A 56 7.79 -13.40 12.26
C THR A 56 6.97 -12.95 11.05
N PRO A 57 6.41 -13.82 10.20
CA PRO A 57 5.64 -13.37 9.04
C PRO A 57 4.37 -12.60 9.43
N LEU A 58 3.71 -13.01 10.52
CA LEU A 58 2.52 -12.34 11.04
C LEU A 58 2.89 -10.99 11.67
N LEU A 59 3.98 -10.94 12.44
CA LEU A 59 4.45 -9.70 13.05
C LEU A 59 4.87 -8.66 12.00
N ILE A 60 5.56 -9.09 10.95
CA ILE A 60 6.00 -8.19 9.87
C ILE A 60 4.79 -7.69 9.06
N SER A 61 3.89 -8.59 8.66
CA SER A 61 2.71 -8.21 7.87
C SER A 61 1.75 -7.31 8.65
N THR A 62 1.55 -7.55 9.94
CA THR A 62 0.77 -6.66 10.82
C THR A 62 1.42 -5.29 10.93
N ALA A 63 2.71 -5.23 11.27
CA ALA A 63 3.44 -3.97 11.39
C ALA A 63 3.38 -3.13 10.10
N LEU A 64 3.42 -3.79 8.95
CA LEU A 64 3.37 -3.12 7.65
C LEU A 64 2.00 -2.48 7.34
N VAL A 65 0.93 -3.06 7.88
CA VAL A 65 -0.46 -2.63 7.70
C VAL A 65 -0.90 -1.63 8.77
N LEU A 66 -0.17 -1.49 9.87
CA LEU A 66 -0.49 -0.53 10.93
C LEU A 66 -0.47 0.92 10.43
N PRO A 67 -1.39 1.77 10.94
CA PRO A 67 -1.42 3.18 10.62
C PRO A 67 -0.23 3.91 11.23
N VAL A 68 0.33 4.85 10.48
CA VAL A 68 1.44 5.71 10.90
C VAL A 68 1.06 7.18 10.69
N PRO A 69 1.48 8.12 11.55
CA PRO A 69 1.17 9.54 11.36
C PRO A 69 1.56 10.01 9.95
N ASN A 70 0.71 10.86 9.36
CA ASN A 70 0.89 11.47 8.02
C ASN A 70 0.80 10.53 6.80
N HIS A 71 0.74 9.20 6.99
CA HIS A 71 0.50 8.25 5.91
C HIS A 71 -0.66 7.31 6.26
N ARG A 72 -1.11 6.51 5.28
CA ARG A 72 -2.18 5.53 5.54
C ARG A 72 -1.67 4.38 6.42
N ASN A 73 -0.50 3.85 6.07
CA ASN A 73 0.16 2.76 6.77
C ASN A 73 1.66 2.75 6.48
N VAL A 74 2.40 1.88 7.18
CA VAL A 74 3.85 1.72 7.03
C VAL A 74 4.23 1.31 5.60
N TRP A 75 3.44 0.45 4.95
CA TRP A 75 3.63 0.10 3.52
C TRP A 75 3.66 1.33 2.62
N THR A 76 2.66 2.20 2.76
CA THR A 76 2.54 3.41 1.93
C THR A 76 3.70 4.36 2.19
N LEU A 77 4.13 4.50 3.44
CA LEU A 77 5.32 5.28 3.79
C LEU A 77 6.57 4.71 3.09
N ALA A 78 6.81 3.40 3.23
CA ALA A 78 7.97 2.74 2.63
C ALA A 78 7.98 2.86 1.10
N SER A 79 6.83 2.67 0.45
CA SER A 79 6.66 2.86 -0.99
C SER A 79 6.95 4.30 -1.42
N ASN A 80 6.46 5.30 -0.68
CA ASN A 80 6.75 6.70 -0.97
C ASN A 80 8.24 7.03 -0.84
N VAL A 81 8.89 6.53 0.21
CA VAL A 81 10.34 6.68 0.41
C VAL A 81 11.11 6.03 -0.74
N TYR A 82 10.74 4.81 -1.13
CA TYR A 82 11.37 4.12 -2.25
C TYR A 82 11.21 4.90 -3.57
N HIS A 83 10.00 5.35 -3.88
CA HIS A 83 9.73 6.15 -5.08
C HIS A 83 10.49 7.48 -5.08
N PHE A 84 10.65 8.09 -3.92
CA PHE A 84 11.37 9.36 -3.75
C PHE A 84 12.88 9.23 -3.97
N LEU A 85 13.45 8.07 -3.68
CA LEU A 85 14.86 7.74 -3.91
C LEU A 85 15.11 7.24 -5.34
N SER A 86 14.18 6.46 -5.90
CA SER A 86 14.35 5.83 -7.22
C SER A 86 14.03 6.77 -8.39
N ASN A 87 13.08 7.70 -8.24
CA ASN A 87 12.67 8.59 -9.32
C ASN A 87 13.47 9.90 -9.34
N ARG A 88 13.81 10.36 -10.55
CA ARG A 88 14.34 11.72 -10.75
C ARG A 88 13.26 12.76 -10.44
N ARG A 89 13.63 13.80 -9.72
CA ARG A 89 12.70 14.87 -9.28
C ARG A 89 12.68 16.02 -10.26
N THR A 90 12.05 15.80 -11.41
CA THR A 90 11.72 16.89 -12.32
C THR A 90 10.31 17.37 -12.00
N TYR A 91 10.21 18.41 -11.18
CA TYR A 91 8.94 19.10 -10.95
C TYR A 91 8.70 20.07 -12.10
N PHE A 92 7.83 19.70 -13.03
CA PHE A 92 7.35 20.64 -14.04
C PHE A 92 6.12 21.35 -13.48
N TRP A 93 6.19 22.67 -13.30
CA TRP A 93 5.01 23.45 -13.01
C TRP A 93 4.09 23.42 -14.22
N ARG A 94 2.90 22.86 -14.02
CA ARG A 94 1.94 22.58 -15.08
C ARG A 94 1.06 23.78 -15.44
N GLY A 95 1.23 24.93 -14.78
CA GLY A 95 0.40 26.12 -15.02
C GLY A 95 -0.97 26.05 -14.35
N TRP A 96 -1.64 27.20 -14.28
CA TRP A 96 -3.00 27.32 -13.72
C TRP A 96 -4.09 26.84 -14.71
N CYS A 97 -3.74 26.75 -16.00
CA CYS A 97 -4.64 26.32 -17.08
C CYS A 97 -3.99 25.19 -17.89
N MET A 98 -3.93 23.97 -17.34
CA MET A 98 -3.65 22.78 -18.14
C MET A 98 -4.87 22.40 -18.97
N ILE A 99 -4.93 22.92 -20.19
CA ILE A 99 -5.87 22.46 -21.19
C ILE A 99 -5.36 21.09 -21.67
N ASN A 100 -5.97 20.03 -21.14
CA ASN A 100 -5.93 18.65 -21.63
C ASN A 100 -4.55 17.97 -21.71
N GLY A 101 -4.23 17.21 -20.66
CA GLY A 101 -3.11 16.28 -20.61
C GLY A 101 -3.26 15.04 -21.50
N GLU A 102 -3.63 15.20 -22.77
CA GLU A 102 -3.68 14.11 -23.77
C GLU A 102 -2.75 14.32 -24.97
N GLU A 103 -2.03 15.43 -25.10
CA GLU A 103 -1.17 15.64 -26.28
C GLU A 103 0.13 14.83 -26.30
N ASN A 104 0.59 14.31 -25.15
CA ASN A 104 1.87 13.60 -25.06
C ASN A 104 1.75 12.07 -25.04
N LYS A 105 0.56 11.49 -25.20
CA LYS A 105 0.41 10.03 -25.34
C LYS A 105 0.68 9.54 -26.78
N ASN A 106 0.65 10.43 -27.75
CA ASN A 106 0.81 10.12 -29.18
C ASN A 106 2.21 10.42 -29.75
N ARG A 107 3.17 10.87 -28.93
CA ARG A 107 4.53 11.21 -29.38
C ARG A 107 5.60 10.15 -29.06
N THR A 108 5.19 9.01 -28.52
CA THR A 108 6.09 7.89 -28.16
C THR A 108 5.51 6.55 -28.63
N LYS A 109 4.99 6.53 -29.86
CA LYS A 109 4.79 5.30 -30.63
C LYS A 109 5.85 5.24 -31.71
#